data_AF-A0A9E4DCN2-F1
#
_entry.id   AF-A0A9E4DCN2-F1
#
_cell.length_a   1.000
_cell.length_b   1.000
_cell.length_c   1.000
_cell.angle_alpha   90.00
_cell.angle_beta   90.00
_cell.angle_gamma   90.00
#
_symmetry.space_group_name_H-M   'P 1'
#
loop_
_entity.id
_entity.type
_entity.pdbx_description
1 polymer ?
#
loop_
_entity_poly.entity_id
_entity_poly.type
_entity_poly.pdbx_seq_one_letter_code
_entity_poly.pdbx_strand_id
1 'polypeptide(L)'
;MSFSKVAGACILLFWLGGCVQTKTTPGYARAGDHVTIGLGGIVRNAGGDATLKPSDLTLTLTDALGTQFNLQPRFVFKTFGDYSAQMNIFSFNGVNASVGLVGMVPYDGGWMVVVPLTPPADYDNPLPLAVGPATISVTSPKLINTKSAIEGDLSAVPIEIIAGTSPEDIDFVRQFGSYLTTQESFVVSPDDLTGIDDVGGAFFTINYNDDTFFQAGLEPVVVPSNHNPYVQVNYNVLSNGDGTGKILVTLLNPAGFKTVATAGPNSSYLSDLTLRLNYFGVVADTNRAIAKANFSLDTFNSYYIGTDGSVLPGVTPVLTHSIDL
;
A
#
# COMPACT_ATOMS: atom_id res chain seq x y z
N MET A 1 -44.15 -10.33 5.06
CA MET A 1 -43.26 -9.15 4.91
C MET A 1 -43.12 -8.86 3.44
N SER A 2 -43.40 -7.63 2.98
CA SER A 2 -43.31 -7.31 1.55
C SER A 2 -41.85 -7.27 1.10
N PHE A 3 -41.56 -7.79 -0.09
CA PHE A 3 -40.22 -7.82 -0.70
C PHE A 3 -39.58 -6.42 -0.75
N SER A 4 -40.40 -5.37 -0.82
CA SER A 4 -39.98 -3.96 -0.77
C SER A 4 -39.36 -3.53 0.56
N LYS A 5 -39.75 -4.14 1.70
CA LYS A 5 -39.16 -3.83 3.02
C LYS A 5 -37.82 -4.51 3.25
N VAL A 6 -37.61 -5.68 2.62
CA VAL A 6 -36.33 -6.40 2.65
C VAL A 6 -35.32 -5.72 1.71
N ALA A 7 -35.74 -5.37 0.49
CA ALA A 7 -34.90 -4.63 -0.44
C ALA A 7 -34.50 -3.23 0.08
N GLY A 8 -35.42 -2.52 0.72
CA GLY A 8 -35.13 -1.22 1.34
C GLY A 8 -34.13 -1.31 2.49
N ALA A 9 -34.21 -2.35 3.32
CA ALA A 9 -33.26 -2.58 4.41
C ALA A 9 -31.87 -2.97 3.91
N CYS A 10 -31.78 -3.77 2.85
CA CYS A 10 -30.49 -4.14 2.23
C CYS A 10 -29.78 -2.96 1.56
N ILE A 11 -30.52 -2.05 0.93
CA ILE A 11 -29.94 -0.85 0.29
C ILE A 11 -29.46 0.17 1.33
N LEU A 12 -30.18 0.34 2.46
CA LEU A 12 -29.73 1.19 3.57
C LEU A 12 -28.48 0.66 4.28
N LEU A 13 -28.28 -0.66 4.32
CA LEU A 13 -27.06 -1.30 4.86
C LEU A 13 -25.85 -1.11 3.93
N PHE A 14 -26.04 -1.06 2.61
CA PHE A 14 -24.96 -0.79 1.65
C PHE A 14 -24.50 0.68 1.64
N TRP A 15 -25.39 1.62 1.98
CA TRP A 15 -25.07 3.06 2.01
C TRP A 15 -24.44 3.55 3.33
N LEU A 16 -24.39 2.70 4.36
CA LEU A 16 -23.67 2.97 5.62
C LEU A 16 -22.22 2.45 5.61
N GLY A 17 -21.78 1.82 4.52
CA GLY A 17 -20.41 1.29 4.34
C GLY A 17 -19.41 2.27 3.74
N GLY A 18 -19.64 3.58 3.83
CA GLY A 18 -18.75 4.61 3.31
C GLY A 18 -17.52 4.81 4.20
N CYS A 19 -16.36 4.38 3.70
CA CYS A 19 -15.01 4.61 4.26
C CYS A 19 -14.82 4.23 5.73
N VAL A 20 -14.70 2.93 6.01
CA VAL A 20 -13.93 2.49 7.17
C VAL A 20 -12.48 2.32 6.72
N GLN A 21 -11.68 3.39 6.80
CA GLN A 21 -10.23 3.23 6.91
C GLN A 21 -9.97 2.66 8.32
N THR A 22 -10.22 1.36 8.50
CA THR A 22 -9.86 0.63 9.71
C THR A 22 -8.35 0.58 9.82
N LYS A 23 -7.83 1.32 10.80
CA LYS A 23 -6.42 1.58 11.16
C LYS A 23 -5.69 2.55 10.22
N THR A 24 -5.28 3.68 10.80
CA THR A 24 -4.38 4.68 10.19
C THR A 24 -2.94 4.20 10.08
N THR A 25 -2.62 3.09 10.75
CA THR A 25 -1.38 2.32 10.62
C THR A 25 -1.74 1.02 9.89
N PRO A 26 -1.04 0.62 8.81
CA PRO A 26 -1.08 -0.79 8.42
C PRO A 26 -0.79 -1.59 9.70
N GLY A 27 -1.63 -2.55 10.04
CA GLY A 27 -1.45 -3.35 11.26
C GLY A 27 -0.17 -4.18 11.24
N TYR A 28 0.59 -4.10 10.15
CA TYR A 28 1.79 -4.87 9.85
C TYR A 28 2.90 -3.92 9.42
N ALA A 29 4.12 -4.23 9.82
CA ALA A 29 5.33 -3.55 9.35
C ALA A 29 6.47 -4.57 9.24
N ARG A 30 7.51 -4.23 8.47
CA ARG A 30 8.75 -4.99 8.40
C ARG A 30 9.89 -4.19 9.00
N ALA A 31 10.96 -4.89 9.37
CA ALA A 31 12.24 -4.24 9.62
C ALA A 31 12.60 -3.33 8.42
N GLY A 32 12.94 -2.07 8.67
CA GLY A 32 13.27 -1.10 7.62
C GLY A 32 12.10 -0.26 7.09
N ASP A 33 10.86 -0.67 7.35
CA ASP A 33 9.69 0.10 6.89
C ASP A 33 9.57 1.46 7.57
N HIS A 34 8.85 2.38 6.93
CA HIS A 34 8.39 3.61 7.54
C HIS A 34 6.93 3.46 7.98
N VAL A 35 6.68 3.49 9.29
CA VAL A 35 5.31 3.46 9.82
C VAL A 35 4.81 4.88 10.05
N THR A 36 3.54 5.13 9.72
CA THR A 36 2.89 6.41 10.00
C THR A 36 1.93 6.25 11.17
N ILE A 37 2.19 6.94 12.27
CA ILE A 37 1.41 6.83 13.52
C ILE A 37 0.59 8.12 13.70
N GLY A 38 -0.70 7.95 13.98
CA GLY A 38 -1.56 9.07 14.41
C GLY A 38 -1.27 9.42 15.87
N LEU A 39 -1.05 10.70 16.15
CA LEU A 39 -0.73 11.23 17.47
C LEU A 39 -1.94 11.88 18.16
N GLY A 40 -3.11 11.80 17.53
CA GLY A 40 -4.35 12.42 17.98
C GLY A 40 -4.64 13.77 17.30
N GLY A 41 -5.70 14.46 17.73
CA GLY A 41 -6.18 15.73 17.18
C GLY A 41 -5.24 16.91 17.38
N ILE A 42 -5.30 17.89 16.47
CA ILE A 42 -4.38 19.04 16.46
C ILE A 42 -4.57 19.94 17.68
N VAL A 43 -5.80 20.11 18.15
CA VAL A 43 -6.20 20.95 19.27
C VAL A 43 -6.29 20.12 20.53
N ARG A 44 -6.99 18.98 20.50
CA ARG A 44 -7.32 18.24 21.73
C ARG A 44 -6.13 17.47 22.32
N ASN A 45 -5.16 17.04 21.50
CA ASN A 45 -3.99 16.29 21.98
C ASN A 45 -2.75 17.15 22.17
N ALA A 46 -2.72 18.40 21.70
CA ALA A 46 -1.48 19.18 21.66
C ALA A 46 -1.06 19.87 22.97
N GLY A 47 -1.68 19.56 24.12
CA GLY A 47 -1.22 20.08 25.42
C GLY A 47 -1.20 21.61 25.58
N GLY A 48 -1.76 22.37 24.62
CA GLY A 48 -1.65 23.82 24.53
C GLY A 48 -0.57 24.34 23.57
N ASP A 49 0.25 23.47 23.00
CA ASP A 49 1.30 23.83 22.03
C ASP A 49 0.77 23.94 20.60
N ALA A 50 1.19 24.99 19.88
CA ALA A 50 0.77 25.20 18.48
C ALA A 50 1.50 24.30 17.46
N THR A 51 2.65 23.75 17.85
CA THR A 51 3.56 23.02 16.96
C THR A 51 4.19 21.82 17.67
N LEU A 52 4.15 20.68 16.98
CA LEU A 52 4.82 19.45 17.37
C LEU A 52 5.94 19.15 16.37
N LYS A 53 7.15 18.87 16.87
CA LYS A 53 8.32 18.55 16.07
C LYS A 53 8.80 17.13 16.34
N PRO A 54 9.57 16.52 15.40
CA PRO A 54 10.23 15.23 15.63
C PRO A 54 10.99 15.14 16.96
N SER A 55 11.73 16.20 17.32
CA SER A 55 12.51 16.28 18.55
C SER A 55 11.68 16.35 19.83
N ASP A 56 10.37 16.59 19.72
CA ASP A 56 9.47 16.63 20.88
C ASP A 56 8.96 15.23 21.24
N LEU A 57 9.25 14.21 20.44
CA LEU A 57 8.72 12.86 20.61
C LEU A 57 9.84 11.89 21.02
N THR A 58 9.52 10.99 21.95
CA THR A 58 10.32 9.81 22.28
C THR A 58 9.54 8.57 21.88
N LEU A 59 10.12 7.76 21.00
CA LEU A 59 9.49 6.55 20.47
C LEU A 59 10.33 5.33 20.79
N THR A 60 9.66 4.31 21.32
CA THR A 60 10.29 3.02 21.63
C THR A 60 9.43 1.91 21.04
N LEU A 61 10.04 1.05 20.23
CA LEU A 61 9.43 -0.18 19.76
C LEU A 61 9.83 -1.32 20.69
N THR A 62 8.86 -2.12 21.11
CA THR A 62 9.07 -3.40 21.78
C THR A 62 8.62 -4.51 20.82
N ASP A 63 9.54 -5.40 20.45
CA ASP A 63 9.25 -6.50 19.51
C ASP A 63 8.64 -7.73 20.20
N ALA A 64 8.38 -8.79 19.42
CA ALA A 64 7.77 -10.02 19.91
C ALA A 64 8.62 -10.79 20.95
N LEU A 65 9.93 -10.51 21.02
CA LEU A 65 10.82 -11.08 22.03
C LEU A 65 10.98 -10.16 23.25
N GLY A 66 10.29 -9.03 23.28
CA GLY A 66 10.40 -8.02 24.34
C GLY A 66 11.64 -7.12 24.21
N THR A 67 12.36 -7.18 23.08
CA THR A 67 13.51 -6.34 22.82
C THR A 67 13.06 -4.91 22.54
N GLN A 68 13.71 -3.94 23.18
CA GLN A 68 13.38 -2.52 23.00
C GLN A 68 14.35 -1.83 22.05
N PHE A 69 13.80 -1.06 21.12
CA PHE A 69 14.53 -0.25 20.17
C PHE A 69 14.07 1.21 20.25
N ASN A 70 15.01 2.13 20.38
CA ASN A 70 14.72 3.56 20.26
C ASN A 70 14.55 3.92 18.79
N LEU A 71 13.44 4.55 18.45
CA LEU A 71 13.15 5.00 17.10
C LEU A 71 13.37 6.51 16.98
N GLN A 72 13.87 6.97 15.83
CA GLN A 72 13.99 8.39 15.54
C GLN A 72 12.84 8.84 14.61
N PRO A 73 11.95 9.73 15.07
CA PRO A 73 10.95 10.35 14.21
C PRO A 73 11.61 11.09 13.04
N ARG A 74 11.13 10.86 11.82
CA ARG A 74 11.68 11.52 10.63
C ARG A 74 11.05 12.88 10.41
N PHE A 75 9.72 12.94 10.39
CA PHE A 75 8.97 14.18 10.32
C PHE A 75 7.60 14.03 10.98
N VAL A 76 7.07 15.16 11.43
CA VAL A 76 5.75 15.31 12.02
C VAL A 76 4.96 16.26 11.12
N PHE A 77 3.73 15.89 10.78
CA PHE A 77 2.87 16.69 9.91
C PHE A 77 1.42 16.70 10.39
N LYS A 78 0.66 17.68 9.90
CA LYS A 78 -0.77 17.81 10.18
C LYS A 78 -1.58 17.24 9.02
N THR A 79 -2.63 16.49 9.33
CA THR A 79 -3.75 16.24 8.42
C THR A 79 -4.90 17.14 8.87
N PHE A 80 -5.49 17.89 7.94
CA PHE A 80 -6.60 18.77 8.26
C PHE A 80 -7.92 18.05 8.03
N GLY A 81 -8.93 18.34 8.86
CA GLY A 81 -10.25 17.73 8.71
C GLY A 81 -10.89 18.11 7.37
N ASP A 82 -11.45 17.13 6.67
CA ASP A 82 -12.28 17.38 5.49
C ASP A 82 -13.61 17.99 5.92
N TYR A 83 -13.91 19.20 5.43
CA TYR A 83 -15.12 19.94 5.75
C TYR A 83 -16.41 19.21 5.33
N SER A 84 -16.31 18.31 4.36
CA SER A 84 -17.42 17.49 3.88
C SER A 84 -17.59 16.15 4.61
N ALA A 85 -16.63 15.77 5.47
CA ALA A 85 -16.68 14.49 6.16
C ALA A 85 -17.87 14.43 7.14
N GLN A 86 -18.72 13.41 6.95
CA GLN A 86 -19.90 13.17 7.79
C GLN A 86 -19.55 13.02 9.29
N MET A 87 -18.32 12.61 9.59
CA MET A 87 -17.79 12.53 10.96
C MET A 87 -17.80 13.89 11.68
N ASN A 88 -17.60 15.00 10.96
CA ASN A 88 -17.70 16.33 11.57
C ASN A 88 -19.14 16.66 11.98
N ILE A 89 -20.14 16.23 11.19
CA ILE A 89 -21.57 16.43 11.51
C ILE A 89 -21.94 15.71 12.81
N PHE A 90 -21.39 14.51 13.05
CA PHE A 90 -21.60 13.78 14.30
C PHE A 90 -20.96 14.48 15.51
N SER A 91 -19.77 15.06 15.34
CA SER A 91 -19.10 15.87 16.38
C SER A 91 -19.89 17.16 16.71
N PHE A 92 -20.45 17.84 15.70
CA PHE A 92 -21.25 19.06 15.91
C PHE A 92 -22.52 18.82 16.73
N ASN A 93 -23.17 17.68 16.51
CA ASN A 93 -24.42 17.37 17.19
C ASN A 93 -24.22 16.93 18.64
N GLY A 94 -22.97 16.70 19.10
CA GLY A 94 -22.65 16.27 20.48
C GLY A 94 -23.28 14.93 20.89
N VAL A 95 -23.91 14.23 19.94
CA VAL A 95 -24.83 13.13 20.14
C VAL A 95 -24.33 11.97 19.31
N ASN A 96 -23.24 11.33 19.74
CA ASN A 96 -23.12 9.89 19.51
C ASN A 96 -22.01 9.22 20.35
N ALA A 97 -22.37 8.80 21.57
CA ALA A 97 -21.55 7.84 22.34
C ALA A 97 -21.38 6.50 21.60
N SER A 98 -22.31 6.15 20.72
CA SER A 98 -22.36 4.86 20.01
C SER A 98 -21.27 4.68 18.94
N VAL A 99 -20.68 5.77 18.44
CA VAL A 99 -19.51 5.73 17.54
C VAL A 99 -18.24 6.25 18.21
N GLY A 100 -18.24 6.45 19.54
CA GLY A 100 -17.05 6.81 20.32
C GLY A 100 -16.57 8.27 20.19
N LEU A 101 -17.33 9.15 19.52
CA LEU A 101 -16.89 10.52 19.18
C LEU A 101 -17.03 11.54 20.33
N VAL A 102 -17.24 11.07 21.56
CA VAL A 102 -17.38 11.94 22.73
C VAL A 102 -16.06 12.65 22.98
N GLY A 103 -16.10 13.99 23.00
CA GLY A 103 -14.91 14.83 23.19
C GLY A 103 -14.13 15.15 21.91
N MET A 104 -14.63 14.76 20.73
CA MET A 104 -14.04 15.18 19.45
C MET A 104 -14.35 16.65 19.15
N VAL A 105 -13.33 17.38 18.70
CA VAL A 105 -13.47 18.76 18.23
C VAL A 105 -13.77 18.72 16.71
N PRO A 106 -14.81 19.41 16.21
CA PRO A 106 -15.05 19.48 14.78
C PRO A 106 -13.86 20.09 14.03
N TYR A 107 -13.51 19.51 12.87
CA TYR A 107 -12.40 19.95 12.02
C TYR A 107 -11.01 19.94 12.68
N ASP A 108 -10.84 19.19 13.77
CA ASP A 108 -9.59 19.13 14.54
C ASP A 108 -8.42 18.49 13.78
N GLY A 109 -8.70 17.75 12.71
CA GLY A 109 -7.67 17.02 11.95
C GLY A 109 -6.89 16.06 12.85
N GLY A 110 -5.61 15.86 12.53
CA GLY A 110 -4.71 15.04 13.33
C GLY A 110 -3.23 15.39 13.14
N TRP A 111 -2.45 15.13 14.18
CA TRP A 111 -1.00 15.05 14.08
C TRP A 111 -0.59 13.65 13.65
N MET A 112 0.35 13.56 12.73
CA MET A 112 0.92 12.31 12.24
C MET A 112 2.43 12.37 12.38
N VAL A 113 3.06 11.23 12.69
CA VAL A 113 4.51 11.06 12.66
C VAL A 113 4.89 9.91 11.75
N VAL A 114 5.94 10.12 10.95
CA VAL A 114 6.59 9.05 10.20
C VAL A 114 7.81 8.57 10.96
N VAL A 115 7.86 7.26 11.20
CA VAL A 115 8.85 6.61 12.04
C VAL A 115 9.48 5.47 11.24
N PRO A 116 10.75 5.58 10.85
CA PRO A 116 11.50 4.47 10.27
C PRO A 116 11.74 3.38 11.33
N LEU A 117 11.64 2.12 10.93
CA LEU A 117 12.00 0.96 11.73
C LEU A 117 13.48 0.60 11.52
N THR A 118 14.33 1.60 11.72
CA THR A 118 15.80 1.57 11.59
C THR A 118 16.43 2.21 12.83
N PRO A 119 17.73 1.98 13.13
CA PRO A 119 18.42 2.70 14.19
C PRO A 119 18.41 4.22 13.93
N PRO A 120 18.48 5.03 15.01
CA PRO A 120 18.60 6.48 14.88
C PRO A 120 19.77 6.89 13.99
N ALA A 121 19.52 7.83 13.08
CA ALA A 121 20.44 8.36 12.08
C ALA A 121 20.99 7.35 11.06
N ASP A 122 20.47 6.12 11.03
CA ASP A 122 20.91 5.06 10.13
C ASP A 122 19.71 4.44 9.40
N TYR A 123 19.25 5.12 8.35
CA TYR A 123 18.03 4.74 7.62
C TYR A 123 18.23 3.58 6.63
N ASP A 124 19.48 3.21 6.37
CA ASP A 124 19.81 2.15 5.41
C ASP A 124 19.95 0.78 6.09
N ASN A 125 20.01 0.75 7.43
CA ASN A 125 20.12 -0.47 8.21
C ASN A 125 18.82 -0.77 8.97
N PRO A 126 18.05 -1.77 8.54
CA PRO A 126 16.85 -2.22 9.24
C PRO A 126 17.13 -2.72 10.66
N LEU A 127 16.21 -2.44 11.60
CA LEU A 127 16.30 -3.01 12.95
C LEU A 127 16.17 -4.54 12.91
N PRO A 128 16.90 -5.30 13.75
CA PRO A 128 16.79 -6.75 13.82
C PRO A 128 15.52 -7.16 14.59
N LEU A 129 14.34 -6.85 14.05
CA LEU A 129 13.06 -7.09 14.71
C LEU A 129 12.64 -8.55 14.65
N ALA A 130 12.19 -9.10 15.77
CA ALA A 130 11.54 -10.40 15.78
C ALA A 130 10.16 -10.34 15.11
N VAL A 131 9.86 -11.33 14.26
CA VAL A 131 8.54 -11.53 13.66
C VAL A 131 7.52 -11.84 14.77
N GLY A 132 6.36 -11.20 14.70
CA GLY A 132 5.26 -11.35 15.64
C GLY A 132 4.72 -10.01 16.16
N PRO A 133 3.84 -10.05 17.19
CA PRO A 133 3.25 -8.87 17.78
C PRO A 133 4.30 -7.94 18.38
N ALA A 134 4.19 -6.64 18.08
CA ALA A 134 5.03 -5.59 18.59
C ALA A 134 4.21 -4.36 19.00
N THR A 135 4.82 -3.48 19.76
CA THR A 135 4.18 -2.22 20.19
C THR A 135 5.11 -1.05 20.03
N ILE A 136 4.60 0.08 19.56
CA ILE A 136 5.31 1.35 19.58
C ILE A 136 4.70 2.23 20.67
N SER A 137 5.52 2.60 21.66
CA SER A 137 5.16 3.63 22.63
C SER A 137 5.63 4.98 22.11
N VAL A 138 4.73 5.97 22.09
CA VAL A 138 5.00 7.36 21.75
C VAL A 138 4.76 8.21 22.99
N THR A 139 5.77 8.98 23.40
CA THR A 139 5.64 9.95 24.49
C THR A 139 6.13 11.32 24.05
N SER A 140 5.51 12.37 24.60
CA SER A 140 5.91 13.75 24.38
C SER A 140 5.40 14.61 25.53
N PRO A 141 6.18 15.58 26.03
CA PRO A 141 5.67 16.59 26.97
C PRO A 141 4.59 17.49 26.35
N LYS A 142 4.50 17.54 25.01
CA LYS A 142 3.53 18.35 24.27
C LYS A 142 2.30 17.58 23.82
N LEU A 143 2.25 16.27 24.08
CA LEU A 143 1.11 15.44 23.72
C LEU A 143 0.38 14.95 24.96
N ILE A 144 -0.93 15.07 24.93
CA ILE A 144 -1.83 14.41 25.86
C ILE A 144 -2.27 13.10 25.20
N ASN A 145 -1.90 11.97 25.81
CA ASN A 145 -2.42 10.66 25.44
C ASN A 145 -3.82 10.50 26.03
N THR A 146 -4.84 10.76 25.22
CA THR A 146 -6.25 10.67 25.59
C THR A 146 -6.70 9.23 25.86
N LYS A 147 -5.97 8.23 25.32
CA LYS A 147 -6.35 6.81 25.32
C LYS A 147 -7.79 6.57 24.82
N SER A 148 -8.25 7.44 23.93
CA SER A 148 -9.60 7.34 23.37
C SER A 148 -9.71 6.05 22.55
N ALA A 149 -10.87 5.39 22.61
CA ALA A 149 -11.12 4.18 21.82
C ALA A 149 -10.97 4.39 20.30
N ILE A 150 -11.10 5.63 19.83
CA ILE A 150 -10.94 6.00 18.41
C ILE A 150 -9.48 6.26 18.04
N GLU A 151 -8.73 6.89 18.94
CA GLU A 151 -7.35 7.35 18.66
C GLU A 151 -6.31 6.30 19.04
N GLY A 152 -6.69 5.37 19.93
CA GLY A 152 -5.79 4.38 20.51
C GLY A 152 -5.04 4.91 21.72
N ASP A 153 -4.24 4.03 22.32
CA ASP A 153 -3.34 4.36 23.42
C ASP A 153 -1.92 4.55 22.88
N LEU A 154 -1.41 5.79 22.93
CA LEU A 154 -0.06 6.10 22.46
C LEU A 154 1.03 5.40 23.28
N SER A 155 0.74 4.90 24.48
CA SER A 155 1.73 4.15 25.28
C SER A 155 1.99 2.74 24.75
N ALA A 156 1.12 2.21 23.89
CA ALA A 156 1.28 0.89 23.28
C ALA A 156 0.47 0.79 21.97
N VAL A 157 0.94 1.47 20.91
CA VAL A 157 0.33 1.35 19.58
C VAL A 157 0.66 -0.05 19.01
N PRO A 158 -0.33 -0.92 18.79
CA PRO A 158 -0.08 -2.29 18.35
C PRO A 158 0.26 -2.33 16.86
N ILE A 159 1.33 -3.06 16.54
CA ILE A 159 1.76 -3.40 15.18
C ILE A 159 2.17 -4.87 15.14
N GLU A 160 2.14 -5.50 13.98
CA GLU A 160 2.64 -6.85 13.77
C GLU A 160 3.91 -6.76 12.92
N ILE A 161 5.04 -7.31 13.39
CA ILE A 161 6.23 -7.42 12.57
C ILE A 161 6.11 -8.68 11.73
N ILE A 162 6.06 -8.53 10.42
CA ILE A 162 6.04 -9.66 9.48
C ILE A 162 7.44 -9.86 8.88
N ALA A 163 7.72 -11.08 8.43
CA ALA A 163 8.94 -11.36 7.68
C ALA A 163 8.96 -10.59 6.34
N GLY A 164 10.17 -10.37 5.79
CA GLY A 164 10.36 -9.89 4.42
C GLY A 164 9.56 -10.71 3.41
N THR A 165 9.04 -10.04 2.37
CA THR A 165 8.00 -10.49 1.40
C THR A 165 6.78 -11.15 2.05
N SER A 166 5.63 -10.48 1.99
CA SER A 166 4.39 -11.11 2.47
C SER A 166 3.78 -11.86 1.29
N PRO A 167 3.34 -13.11 1.47
CA PRO A 167 2.37 -13.67 0.53
C PRO A 167 1.15 -12.75 0.44
N GLU A 168 0.47 -12.78 -0.71
CA GLU A 168 -0.83 -12.15 -0.93
C GLU A 168 -1.77 -12.47 0.25
N ASP A 169 -2.20 -11.45 1.00
CA ASP A 169 -3.10 -11.61 2.14
C ASP A 169 -4.45 -10.92 1.91
N ILE A 170 -5.40 -11.16 2.82
CA ILE A 170 -6.76 -10.64 2.68
C ILE A 170 -6.82 -9.11 2.78
N ASP A 171 -5.83 -8.46 3.42
CA ASP A 171 -5.76 -7.01 3.53
C ASP A 171 -5.20 -6.38 2.25
N PHE A 172 -4.23 -7.01 1.60
CA PHE A 172 -3.78 -6.68 0.23
C PHE A 172 -4.96 -6.81 -0.74
N VAL A 173 -5.66 -7.94 -0.73
CA VAL A 173 -6.85 -8.14 -1.57
C VAL A 173 -7.93 -7.11 -1.25
N ARG A 174 -8.07 -6.66 0.00
CA ARG A 174 -9.05 -5.62 0.41
C ARG A 174 -8.63 -4.22 -0.01
N GLN A 175 -7.35 -3.87 0.09
CA GLN A 175 -6.81 -2.60 -0.42
C GLN A 175 -7.01 -2.50 -1.94
N PHE A 176 -6.93 -3.65 -2.61
CA PHE A 176 -7.26 -3.79 -4.00
C PHE A 176 -8.67 -4.36 -4.23
N GLY A 177 -9.61 -4.26 -3.27
CA GLY A 177 -10.87 -5.02 -3.28
C GLY A 177 -11.87 -4.58 -4.35
N SER A 178 -11.74 -3.36 -4.84
CA SER A 178 -12.43 -2.86 -6.04
C SER A 178 -11.81 -3.38 -7.35
N TYR A 179 -10.64 -4.01 -7.28
CA TYR A 179 -9.89 -4.61 -8.37
C TYR A 179 -9.87 -6.12 -8.16
N LEU A 180 -11.04 -6.76 -8.36
CA LEU A 180 -11.18 -8.22 -8.30
C LEU A 180 -10.01 -8.87 -9.04
N THR A 181 -9.14 -9.57 -8.31
CA THR A 181 -8.11 -10.44 -8.89
C THR A 181 -8.84 -11.53 -9.65
N THR A 182 -9.03 -11.32 -10.94
CA THR A 182 -9.56 -12.35 -11.83
C THR A 182 -8.52 -13.46 -11.94
N GLN A 183 -8.97 -14.72 -12.06
CA GLN A 183 -8.05 -15.81 -12.44
C GLN A 183 -7.34 -15.51 -13.76
N GLU A 184 -7.98 -14.72 -14.62
CA GLU A 184 -7.47 -14.27 -15.90
C GLU A 184 -6.66 -12.97 -15.73
N SER A 185 -5.35 -13.05 -15.90
CA SER A 185 -4.44 -11.90 -15.87
C SER A 185 -3.24 -12.18 -16.79
N PHE A 186 -2.43 -11.16 -17.05
CA PHE A 186 -1.11 -11.37 -17.65
C PHE A 186 -0.03 -11.07 -16.62
N VAL A 187 1.06 -11.82 -16.70
CA VAL A 187 2.27 -11.57 -15.92
C VAL A 187 3.35 -11.10 -16.88
N VAL A 188 4.01 -10.01 -16.53
CA VAL A 188 5.24 -9.57 -17.19
C VAL A 188 6.41 -9.98 -16.31
N SER A 189 7.32 -10.78 -16.85
CA SER A 189 8.52 -11.27 -16.17
C SER A 189 9.74 -11.26 -17.10
N PRO A 190 10.96 -11.29 -16.56
CA PRO A 190 12.16 -11.53 -17.37
C PRO A 190 12.10 -12.91 -18.04
N ASP A 191 12.68 -13.03 -19.23
CA ASP A 191 12.89 -14.31 -19.91
C ASP A 191 13.97 -15.15 -19.23
N ASP A 192 15.10 -14.53 -18.90
CA ASP A 192 16.25 -15.13 -18.26
C ASP A 192 16.97 -14.11 -17.36
N LEU A 193 17.31 -14.53 -16.14
CA LEU A 193 18.09 -13.75 -15.18
C LEU A 193 19.43 -14.43 -14.85
N THR A 194 19.83 -15.44 -15.61
CA THR A 194 21.08 -16.18 -15.38
C THR A 194 22.28 -15.23 -15.43
N GLY A 195 23.00 -15.13 -14.32
CA GLY A 195 24.18 -14.25 -14.19
C GLY A 195 23.85 -12.78 -13.92
N ILE A 196 22.57 -12.44 -13.70
CA ILE A 196 22.12 -11.12 -13.25
C ILE A 196 21.90 -11.17 -11.75
N ASP A 197 22.67 -10.39 -10.99
CA ASP A 197 22.61 -10.42 -9.53
C ASP A 197 21.88 -9.23 -8.90
N ASP A 198 21.64 -8.17 -9.67
CA ASP A 198 21.00 -6.93 -9.24
C ASP A 198 20.26 -6.23 -10.40
N VAL A 199 19.01 -5.84 -10.17
CA VAL A 199 18.16 -5.09 -11.12
C VAL A 199 17.52 -3.94 -10.36
N GLY A 200 17.59 -2.70 -10.84
CA GLY A 200 16.94 -1.54 -10.21
C GLY A 200 15.45 -1.43 -10.52
N GLY A 201 15.01 -1.99 -11.64
CA GLY A 201 13.63 -1.95 -12.07
C GLY A 201 13.45 -2.23 -13.56
N ALA A 202 12.33 -1.77 -14.10
CA ALA A 202 11.96 -1.99 -15.48
C ALA A 202 10.96 -0.96 -15.99
N PHE A 203 10.97 -0.76 -17.30
CA PHE A 203 9.97 -0.04 -18.05
C PHE A 203 9.28 -1.00 -19.00
N PHE A 204 7.96 -0.93 -19.08
CA PHE A 204 7.18 -1.77 -19.98
C PHE A 204 6.20 -0.92 -20.77
N THR A 205 6.04 -1.27 -22.04
CA THR A 205 5.00 -0.75 -22.90
C THR A 205 4.14 -1.93 -23.35
N ILE A 206 2.93 -2.02 -22.80
CA ILE A 206 1.96 -3.08 -23.14
C ILE A 206 0.92 -2.49 -24.08
N ASN A 207 0.79 -3.04 -25.27
CA ASN A 207 -0.24 -2.63 -26.23
C ASN A 207 -1.51 -3.46 -26.02
N TYR A 208 -2.65 -2.82 -26.27
CA TYR A 208 -3.95 -3.48 -26.40
C TYR A 208 -4.63 -3.04 -27.69
N ASN A 209 -5.36 -3.96 -28.32
CA ASN A 209 -6.01 -3.77 -29.61
C ASN A 209 -7.55 -3.68 -29.51
N ASP A 210 -8.10 -3.90 -28.32
CA ASP A 210 -9.52 -3.95 -28.02
C ASP A 210 -9.76 -3.58 -26.55
N ASP A 211 -10.40 -2.44 -26.32
CA ASP A 211 -10.74 -1.91 -25.00
C ASP A 211 -12.06 -2.47 -24.44
N THR A 212 -12.76 -3.36 -25.15
CA THR A 212 -13.97 -4.02 -24.62
C THR A 212 -13.68 -4.91 -23.40
N PHE A 213 -12.41 -5.23 -23.16
CA PHE A 213 -11.90 -5.87 -21.95
C PHE A 213 -11.86 -4.93 -20.72
N PHE A 214 -12.17 -3.64 -20.90
CA PHE A 214 -12.25 -2.62 -19.85
C PHE A 214 -13.71 -2.46 -19.42
N GLN A 215 -14.27 -3.52 -18.83
CA GLN A 215 -15.70 -3.57 -18.49
C GLN A 215 -16.16 -2.38 -17.64
N ALA A 216 -17.34 -1.84 -17.98
CA ALA A 216 -17.94 -0.69 -17.30
C ALA A 216 -17.06 0.58 -17.30
N GLY A 217 -16.14 0.71 -18.26
CA GLY A 217 -15.21 1.85 -18.35
C GLY A 217 -14.07 1.78 -17.34
N LEU A 218 -13.83 0.62 -16.72
CA LEU A 218 -12.70 0.41 -15.83
C LEU A 218 -11.44 0.10 -16.63
N GLU A 219 -10.49 1.04 -16.60
CA GLU A 219 -9.15 0.85 -17.16
C GLU A 219 -8.43 -0.37 -16.55
N PRO A 220 -7.54 -1.02 -17.31
CA PRO A 220 -6.79 -2.16 -16.80
C PRO A 220 -5.88 -1.75 -15.64
N VAL A 221 -5.60 -2.71 -14.76
CA VAL A 221 -4.84 -2.44 -13.53
C VAL A 221 -3.52 -3.18 -13.58
N VAL A 222 -2.45 -2.45 -13.29
CA VAL A 222 -1.12 -3.01 -13.18
C VAL A 222 -0.69 -2.98 -11.72
N VAL A 223 -0.35 -4.16 -11.17
CA VAL A 223 0.11 -4.34 -9.80
C VAL A 223 1.41 -5.14 -9.77
N PRO A 224 2.26 -5.00 -8.74
CA PRO A 224 3.32 -5.99 -8.48
C PRO A 224 2.71 -7.39 -8.33
N SER A 225 3.37 -8.44 -8.82
CA SER A 225 2.87 -9.82 -8.65
C SER A 225 2.93 -10.31 -7.20
N ASN A 226 3.80 -9.71 -6.38
CA ASN A 226 4.01 -10.07 -4.99
C ASN A 226 3.95 -8.81 -4.10
N HIS A 227 3.50 -8.95 -2.86
CA HIS A 227 3.41 -7.82 -1.94
C HIS A 227 4.78 -7.47 -1.37
N ASN A 228 5.46 -6.54 -2.04
CA ASN A 228 6.75 -6.00 -1.63
C ASN A 228 6.68 -4.47 -1.47
N PRO A 229 6.89 -3.93 -0.27
CA PRO A 229 6.68 -2.51 0.03
C PRO A 229 7.78 -1.61 -0.55
N TYR A 230 8.92 -2.19 -0.94
CA TYR A 230 10.04 -1.48 -1.57
C TYR A 230 9.86 -1.38 -3.09
N VAL A 231 8.89 -2.10 -3.63
CA VAL A 231 8.55 -2.09 -5.05
C VAL A 231 7.54 -0.99 -5.32
N GLN A 232 7.94 -0.05 -6.16
CA GLN A 232 7.12 1.04 -6.64
C GLN A 232 6.63 0.69 -8.05
N VAL A 233 5.32 0.76 -8.26
CA VAL A 233 4.70 0.63 -9.58
C VAL A 233 3.94 1.90 -9.90
N ASN A 234 4.27 2.49 -11.03
CA ASN A 234 3.51 3.57 -11.64
C ASN A 234 3.10 3.12 -13.03
N TYR A 235 1.89 3.43 -13.46
CA TYR A 235 1.48 3.19 -14.83
C TYR A 235 0.54 4.27 -15.34
N ASN A 236 0.45 4.37 -16.67
CA ASN A 236 -0.43 5.29 -17.36
C ASN A 236 -1.04 4.59 -18.58
N VAL A 237 -2.36 4.70 -18.73
CA VAL A 237 -3.09 4.15 -19.88
C VAL A 237 -3.29 5.26 -20.91
N LEU A 238 -2.83 5.02 -22.13
CA LEU A 238 -2.92 5.95 -23.24
C LEU A 238 -3.83 5.35 -24.31
N SER A 239 -5.06 5.86 -24.40
CA SER A 239 -6.01 5.49 -25.45
C SER A 239 -5.74 6.24 -26.74
N ASN A 240 -5.87 5.56 -27.88
CA ASN A 240 -5.85 6.16 -29.21
C ASN A 240 -7.24 6.69 -29.65
N GLY A 241 -8.29 6.43 -28.87
CA GLY A 241 -9.67 6.84 -29.18
C GLY A 241 -10.42 5.96 -30.18
N ASP A 242 -9.80 4.86 -30.63
CA ASP A 242 -10.36 3.89 -31.59
C ASP A 242 -10.54 2.48 -31.01
N GLY A 243 -10.49 2.36 -29.67
CA GLY A 243 -10.51 1.08 -28.97
C GLY A 243 -9.13 0.43 -28.79
N THR A 244 -8.07 1.04 -29.33
CA THR A 244 -6.68 0.59 -29.14
C THR A 244 -5.91 1.54 -28.23
N GLY A 245 -4.75 1.09 -27.74
CA GLY A 245 -3.87 1.95 -26.98
C GLY A 245 -2.69 1.21 -26.36
N LYS A 246 -2.06 1.87 -25.39
CA LYS A 246 -0.91 1.34 -24.67
C LYS A 246 -0.95 1.65 -23.20
N ILE A 247 -0.31 0.81 -22.41
CA ILE A 247 -0.11 0.93 -20.98
C ILE A 247 1.39 1.10 -20.77
N LEU A 248 1.78 2.27 -20.30
CA LEU A 248 3.17 2.56 -19.95
C LEU A 248 3.34 2.23 -18.47
N VAL A 249 4.26 1.33 -18.14
CA VAL A 249 4.49 0.88 -16.77
C VAL A 249 5.94 1.14 -16.39
N THR A 250 6.14 1.63 -15.18
CA THR A 250 7.42 1.77 -14.52
C THR A 250 7.39 0.98 -13.22
N LEU A 251 8.28 0.00 -13.10
CA LEU A 251 8.50 -0.81 -11.91
C LEU A 251 9.88 -0.46 -11.37
N LEU A 252 9.98 -0.07 -10.10
CA LEU A 252 11.26 0.31 -9.49
C LEU A 252 11.39 -0.31 -8.10
N ASN A 253 12.60 -0.75 -7.76
CA ASN A 253 13.05 -0.87 -6.39
C ASN A 253 14.38 -0.10 -6.26
N PRO A 254 14.41 1.06 -5.58
CA PRO A 254 15.64 1.84 -5.41
C PRO A 254 16.79 1.08 -4.75
N ALA A 255 16.51 0.08 -3.92
CA ALA A 255 17.51 -0.77 -3.27
C ALA A 255 17.85 -2.03 -4.08
N GLY A 256 17.16 -2.25 -5.21
CA GLY A 256 17.39 -3.35 -6.15
C GLY A 256 16.53 -4.59 -5.93
N PHE A 257 16.37 -5.37 -6.98
CA PHE A 257 15.91 -6.76 -7.01
C PHE A 257 17.16 -7.63 -7.12
N LYS A 258 17.40 -8.45 -6.09
CA LYS A 258 18.68 -9.15 -5.89
C LYS A 258 18.50 -10.64 -5.73
N THR A 259 19.57 -11.40 -5.94
CA THR A 259 19.57 -12.84 -5.63
C THR A 259 19.28 -13.06 -4.15
N VAL A 260 18.85 -14.28 -3.79
CA VAL A 260 18.66 -14.66 -2.39
C VAL A 260 19.95 -14.46 -1.56
N ALA A 261 21.12 -14.61 -2.19
CA ALA A 261 22.41 -14.46 -1.50
C ALA A 261 22.79 -12.99 -1.21
N THR A 262 22.27 -12.04 -1.99
CA THR A 262 22.67 -10.62 -1.93
C THR A 262 21.53 -9.68 -1.53
N ALA A 263 20.31 -10.20 -1.39
CA ALA A 263 19.17 -9.43 -0.89
C ALA A 263 19.40 -8.97 0.55
N GLY A 264 19.36 -7.65 0.76
CA GLY A 264 19.29 -7.00 2.06
C GLY A 264 17.84 -6.65 2.42
N PRO A 265 17.60 -6.07 3.60
CA PRO A 265 16.24 -5.95 4.10
C PRO A 265 15.43 -4.80 3.45
N ASN A 266 16.05 -3.96 2.62
CA ASN A 266 15.37 -2.96 1.78
C ASN A 266 15.22 -3.39 0.30
N SER A 267 15.87 -4.48 -0.12
CA SER A 267 15.82 -4.99 -1.50
C SER A 267 14.75 -6.06 -1.67
N SER A 268 14.37 -6.33 -2.92
CA SER A 268 13.46 -7.41 -3.29
C SER A 268 14.23 -8.63 -3.79
N TYR A 269 13.59 -9.79 -3.87
CA TYR A 269 14.18 -10.90 -4.61
C TYR A 269 14.02 -10.68 -6.11
N LEU A 270 14.94 -11.22 -6.92
CA LEU A 270 14.80 -11.25 -8.38
C LEU A 270 13.50 -11.91 -8.84
N SER A 271 12.96 -12.87 -8.10
CA SER A 271 11.65 -13.47 -8.37
C SER A 271 10.48 -12.49 -8.22
N ASP A 272 10.66 -11.40 -7.46
CA ASP A 272 9.65 -10.35 -7.29
C ASP A 272 9.71 -9.31 -8.42
N LEU A 273 10.66 -9.42 -9.36
CA LEU A 273 10.76 -8.57 -10.55
C LEU A 273 9.69 -8.95 -11.59
N THR A 274 8.44 -8.96 -11.15
CA THR A 274 7.29 -9.35 -11.98
C THR A 274 6.11 -8.44 -11.71
N LEU A 275 5.33 -8.19 -12.75
CA LEU A 275 4.09 -7.42 -12.68
C LEU A 275 2.92 -8.29 -13.10
N ARG A 276 1.75 -7.97 -12.58
CA ARG A 276 0.49 -8.52 -13.03
C ARG A 276 -0.38 -7.41 -13.64
N LEU A 277 -0.85 -7.65 -14.86
CA LEU A 277 -1.87 -6.88 -15.54
C LEU A 277 -3.20 -7.61 -15.37
N ASN A 278 -4.08 -7.04 -14.55
CA ASN A 278 -5.44 -7.52 -14.37
C ASN A 278 -6.37 -6.81 -15.37
N TYR A 279 -7.22 -7.60 -16.02
CA TYR A 279 -8.23 -7.10 -16.95
C TYR A 279 -9.61 -7.63 -16.56
N PHE A 280 -10.66 -6.82 -16.76
CA PHE A 280 -12.00 -7.12 -16.26
C PHE A 280 -12.77 -7.93 -17.30
N GLY A 281 -12.71 -9.26 -17.21
CA GLY A 281 -13.48 -10.16 -18.06
C GLY A 281 -14.31 -11.16 -17.24
N VAL A 282 -15.60 -11.29 -17.56
CA VAL A 282 -16.40 -12.42 -17.06
C VAL A 282 -15.92 -13.68 -17.78
N VAL A 283 -15.57 -14.68 -16.97
CA VAL A 283 -14.91 -15.93 -17.33
C VAL A 283 -15.73 -16.73 -18.36
N ALA A 284 -15.27 -16.71 -19.61
CA ALA A 284 -15.58 -17.73 -20.60
C ALA A 284 -14.28 -18.09 -21.33
N ASP A 285 -13.97 -19.39 -21.48
CA ASP A 285 -12.72 -19.85 -22.13
C ASP A 285 -12.50 -19.27 -23.53
N THR A 286 -13.58 -18.93 -24.24
CA THR A 286 -13.52 -18.24 -25.55
C THR A 286 -12.93 -16.84 -25.45
N ASN A 287 -13.09 -16.15 -24.33
CA ASN A 287 -12.54 -14.81 -24.12
C ASN A 287 -11.02 -14.84 -23.87
N ARG A 288 -10.46 -15.97 -23.43
CA ARG A 288 -9.04 -16.10 -23.12
C ARG A 288 -8.15 -16.04 -24.37
N ALA A 289 -8.51 -16.79 -25.42
CA ALA A 289 -7.76 -16.74 -26.68
C ALA A 289 -7.80 -15.34 -27.30
N ILE A 290 -8.94 -14.65 -27.19
CA ILE A 290 -9.12 -13.27 -27.65
C ILE A 290 -8.27 -12.32 -26.78
N ALA A 291 -8.27 -12.47 -25.46
CA ALA A 291 -7.44 -11.68 -24.57
C ALA A 291 -5.94 -11.85 -24.88
N LYS A 292 -5.47 -13.10 -25.09
CA LYS A 292 -4.07 -13.39 -25.48
C LYS A 292 -3.67 -12.73 -26.81
N ALA A 293 -4.61 -12.61 -27.74
CA ALA A 293 -4.37 -11.89 -29.00
C ALA A 293 -4.49 -10.36 -28.83
N ASN A 294 -5.23 -9.90 -27.81
CA ASN A 294 -5.48 -8.49 -27.56
C ASN A 294 -4.25 -7.79 -26.97
N PHE A 295 -3.63 -8.39 -25.95
CA PHE A 295 -2.49 -7.79 -25.26
C PHE A 295 -1.16 -8.27 -25.83
N SER A 296 -0.23 -7.34 -26.03
CA SER A 296 1.13 -7.66 -26.47
C SER A 296 2.14 -6.72 -25.82
N LEU A 297 3.38 -7.18 -25.67
CA LEU A 297 4.46 -6.35 -25.15
C LEU A 297 5.24 -5.73 -26.31
N ASP A 298 5.46 -4.42 -26.28
CA ASP A 298 6.41 -3.76 -27.16
C ASP A 298 7.82 -3.98 -26.62
N THR A 299 8.50 -4.99 -27.15
CA THR A 299 9.85 -5.39 -26.71
C THR A 299 10.93 -4.37 -27.06
N PHE A 300 10.66 -3.38 -27.92
CA PHE A 300 11.61 -2.31 -28.22
C PHE A 300 11.57 -1.22 -27.14
N ASN A 301 10.38 -0.92 -26.63
CA ASN A 301 10.15 0.08 -25.59
C ASN A 301 10.03 -0.51 -24.18
N SER A 302 10.30 -1.82 -24.02
CA SER A 302 10.27 -2.52 -22.74
C SER A 302 11.64 -3.08 -22.40
N TYR A 303 12.20 -2.70 -21.25
CA TYR A 303 13.56 -3.06 -20.86
C TYR A 303 13.75 -3.01 -19.34
N TYR A 304 14.75 -3.74 -18.86
CA TYR A 304 15.19 -3.71 -17.46
C TYR A 304 16.33 -2.71 -17.27
N ILE A 305 16.44 -2.17 -16.05
CA ILE A 305 17.51 -1.25 -15.67
C ILE A 305 18.26 -1.75 -14.43
N GLY A 306 19.54 -1.43 -14.35
CA GLY A 306 20.34 -1.62 -13.14
C GLY A 306 19.97 -0.62 -12.05
N THR A 307 20.50 -0.81 -10.85
CA THR A 307 20.34 0.12 -9.73
C THR A 307 21.00 1.48 -9.97
N ASP A 308 21.92 1.56 -10.93
CA ASP A 308 22.52 2.80 -11.44
C ASP A 308 21.69 3.49 -12.53
N GLY A 309 20.56 2.90 -12.94
CA GLY A 309 19.68 3.40 -14.00
C GLY A 309 20.14 3.07 -15.41
N SER A 310 21.25 2.35 -15.60
CA SER A 310 21.68 1.89 -16.92
C SER A 310 20.77 0.77 -17.43
N VAL A 311 20.56 0.68 -18.74
CA VAL A 311 19.77 -0.43 -19.34
C VAL A 311 20.58 -1.72 -19.22
N LEU A 312 19.94 -2.80 -18.74
CA LEU A 312 20.54 -4.11 -18.67
C LEU A 312 20.42 -4.82 -20.03
N PRO A 313 21.53 -5.03 -20.76
CA PRO A 313 21.47 -5.71 -22.05
C PRO A 313 21.19 -7.19 -21.86
N GLY A 314 20.42 -7.78 -22.78
CA GLY A 314 20.22 -9.23 -22.85
C GLY A 314 19.14 -9.80 -21.92
N VAL A 315 18.47 -8.97 -21.13
CA VAL A 315 17.27 -9.38 -20.37
C VAL A 315 16.04 -8.85 -21.09
N THR A 316 15.21 -9.76 -21.61
CA THR A 316 14.02 -9.39 -22.40
C THR A 316 12.76 -9.63 -21.57
N PRO A 317 11.84 -8.68 -21.52
CA PRO A 317 10.59 -8.90 -20.83
C PRO A 317 9.64 -9.78 -21.66
N VAL A 318 8.90 -10.65 -20.98
CA VAL A 318 7.94 -11.59 -21.55
C VAL A 318 6.58 -11.37 -20.90
N LEU A 319 5.55 -11.24 -21.73
CA LEU A 319 4.15 -11.19 -21.30
C LEU A 319 3.53 -12.58 -21.44
N THR A 320 3.20 -13.20 -20.32
CA THR A 320 2.58 -14.53 -20.28
C THR A 320 1.21 -14.46 -19.64
N HIS A 321 0.23 -15.15 -20.19
CA HIS A 321 -1.09 -15.23 -19.55
C HIS A 321 -1.01 -16.13 -18.30
N SER A 322 -1.66 -15.74 -17.19
CA SER A 322 -1.52 -16.38 -15.88
C SER A 322 -1.77 -17.90 -15.86
N ILE A 323 -2.68 -18.38 -16.70
CA ILE A 323 -3.01 -19.81 -16.83
C ILE A 323 -1.98 -20.65 -17.59
N ASP A 324 -1.04 -20.00 -18.30
CA ASP A 324 0.02 -20.67 -19.04
C ASP A 324 1.32 -20.78 -18.23
N LEU A 325 1.35 -20.22 -17.01
CA LEU A 325 2.44 -20.32 -16.03
C LEU A 325 2.32 -21.59 -15.20
#